data_AF-A0A1C5PSL3-F1
#
_entry.id   AF-A0A1C5PSL3-F1
#
_cell.length_a   1.000
_cell.length_b   1.000
_cell.length_c   1.000
_cell.angle_alpha   90.00
_cell.angle_beta   90.00
_cell.angle_gamma   90.00
#
_symmetry.space_group_name_H-M   'P 1'
#
loop_
_entity.id
_entity.type
_entity.pdbx_description
1 polymer ?
#
loop_
_entity_poly.entity_id
_entity_poly.type
_entity_poly.pdbx_seq_one_letter_code
_entity_poly.pdbx_strand_id
1 'polypeptide(L)'
;MKVISIEYPTPLKNCNIKNDNIDIFVKLENGNKYCITVATIDWISDHVGERHLPSGSPDLIVKELQNQLIEDAVKEYSGDDAYWLRVFSMSYGDEVPD
;
A
#
# COMPACT_ATOMS: atom_id res chain seq x y z
N MET A 1 -10.46 -2.63 -12.11
CA MET A 1 -9.35 -3.33 -12.80
C MET A 1 -8.99 -4.56 -12.01
N LYS A 2 -8.80 -5.72 -12.67
CA LYS A 2 -8.48 -6.97 -11.99
C LYS A 2 -7.02 -6.98 -11.50
N VAL A 3 -6.84 -7.36 -10.24
CA VAL A 3 -5.54 -7.64 -9.62
C VAL A 3 -5.11 -9.06 -10.01
N ILE A 4 -3.89 -9.19 -10.53
CA ILE A 4 -3.30 -10.47 -10.93
C ILE A 4 -2.47 -11.06 -9.80
N SER A 5 -1.67 -10.23 -9.13
CA SER A 5 -0.84 -10.66 -8.00
C SER A 5 -0.53 -9.50 -7.06
N ILE A 6 -0.25 -9.85 -5.81
CA ILE A 6 0.33 -8.98 -4.79
C ILE A 6 1.62 -9.66 -4.32
N GLU A 7 2.74 -8.95 -4.46
CA GLU A 7 4.05 -9.43 -4.02
C GLU A 7 4.47 -8.68 -2.77
N TYR A 8 4.99 -9.42 -1.79
CA TYR A 8 5.48 -8.88 -0.53
C TYR A 8 7.02 -8.93 -0.54
N PRO A 9 7.74 -7.80 -0.79
CA PRO A 9 9.20 -7.75 -0.70
C PRO A 9 9.71 -8.16 0.68
N THR A 10 8.95 -7.82 1.72
CA THR A 10 9.19 -8.27 3.10
C THR A 10 8.14 -9.32 3.49
N PRO A 11 8.51 -10.52 3.96
CA PRO A 11 7.52 -11.49 4.41
C PRO A 11 6.71 -10.97 5.62
N LEU A 12 5.37 -11.04 5.56
CA LEU A 12 4.49 -10.57 6.65
C LEU A 12 4.82 -11.14 8.04
N LYS A 13 5.35 -12.36 8.11
CA LYS A 13 5.78 -12.99 9.38
C LYS A 13 6.91 -12.23 10.11
N ASN A 14 7.60 -11.35 9.41
CA ASN A 14 8.67 -10.51 9.95
C ASN A 14 8.16 -9.15 10.43
N CYS A 15 6.90 -8.81 10.17
CA CYS A 15 6.30 -7.54 10.53
C CYS A 15 5.53 -7.62 11.86
N ASN A 16 5.39 -6.50 12.54
CA ASN A 16 4.43 -6.40 13.63
C ASN A 16 3.01 -6.23 13.07
N ILE A 17 2.21 -7.30 13.16
CA ILE A 17 0.86 -7.36 12.57
C ILE A 17 -0.03 -6.17 12.95
N LYS A 18 0.16 -5.56 14.13
CA LYS A 18 -0.71 -4.47 14.62
C LYS A 18 -0.12 -3.08 14.46
N ASN A 19 1.18 -2.93 14.45
CA ASN A 19 1.85 -1.63 14.51
C ASN A 19 3.11 -1.64 13.64
N ASP A 20 2.89 -1.65 12.32
CA ASP A 20 3.94 -1.66 11.32
C ASP A 20 3.42 -1.16 9.97
N ASN A 21 4.34 -0.93 9.04
CA ASN A 21 4.04 -0.70 7.63
C ASN A 21 4.87 -1.62 6.74
N ILE A 22 4.43 -1.81 5.49
CA ILE A 22 5.08 -2.69 4.53
C ILE A 22 4.79 -2.26 3.10
N ASP A 23 5.81 -2.28 2.25
CA ASP A 23 5.61 -2.11 0.81
C ASP A 23 5.07 -3.39 0.19
N ILE A 24 4.14 -3.25 -0.75
CA ILE A 24 3.65 -4.32 -1.61
C ILE A 24 3.77 -3.91 -3.08
N PHE A 25 3.92 -4.89 -3.95
CA PHE A 25 3.78 -4.68 -5.38
C PHE A 25 2.49 -5.28 -5.92
N VAL A 26 1.65 -4.44 -6.50
CA VAL A 26 0.36 -4.84 -7.08
C VAL A 26 0.49 -4.89 -8.60
N LYS A 27 0.26 -6.07 -9.21
CA LYS A 27 0.22 -6.24 -10.66
C LYS A 27 -1.22 -6.32 -11.15
N LEU A 28 -1.58 -5.52 -12.14
CA LEU A 28 -2.91 -5.51 -12.75
C LEU A 28 -2.96 -6.24 -14.09
N GLU A 29 -4.17 -6.57 -14.54
CA GLU A 29 -4.40 -7.31 -15.78
C GLU A 29 -3.93 -6.59 -17.05
N ASN A 30 -3.85 -5.26 -17.02
CA ASN A 30 -3.35 -4.44 -18.13
C ASN A 30 -1.82 -4.37 -18.19
N GLY A 31 -1.11 -5.04 -17.27
CA GLY A 31 0.35 -5.06 -17.20
C GLY A 31 0.95 -4.03 -16.25
N ASN A 32 0.19 -3.05 -15.78
CA ASN A 32 0.70 -2.03 -14.84
C ASN A 32 1.12 -2.68 -13.50
N LYS A 33 2.22 -2.19 -12.94
CA LYS A 33 2.73 -2.57 -11.62
C LYS A 33 2.84 -1.32 -10.75
N TYR A 34 2.33 -1.40 -9.52
CA TYR A 34 2.36 -0.30 -8.56
C TYR A 34 3.08 -0.73 -7.29
N CYS A 35 3.96 0.13 -6.75
CA CYS A 35 4.49 0.00 -5.39
C CYS A 35 3.60 0.80 -4.44
N ILE A 36 3.16 0.18 -3.35
CA ILE A 36 2.24 0.79 -2.39
C ILE A 36 2.70 0.43 -0.98
N THR A 37 2.85 1.42 -0.12
CA THR A 37 3.00 1.19 1.31
C THR A 37 1.63 0.91 1.94
N VAL A 38 1.54 -0.18 2.68
CA VAL A 38 0.41 -0.55 3.52
C VAL A 38 0.78 -0.26 4.96
N ALA A 39 -0.06 0.46 5.70
CA ALA A 39 0.19 0.80 7.10
C ALA A 39 -0.98 0.39 8.01
N THR A 40 -0.67 0.05 9.26
CA THR A 40 -1.71 -0.08 10.29
C THR A 40 -2.05 1.26 10.95
N ILE A 41 -3.23 1.36 11.54
CA ILE A 41 -3.68 2.57 12.24
C ILE A 41 -2.75 2.91 13.43
N ASP A 42 -2.26 1.91 14.15
CA ASP A 42 -1.35 2.14 15.28
C ASP A 42 -0.01 2.70 14.78
N TRP A 43 0.50 2.22 13.63
CA TRP A 43 1.71 2.77 13.03
C TRP A 43 1.53 4.24 12.66
N ILE A 44 0.41 4.58 12.02
CA ILE A 44 0.07 5.97 11.71
C ILE A 44 -0.03 6.81 12.99
N SER A 45 -0.62 6.27 14.05
CA SER A 45 -0.79 6.97 15.33
C SER A 45 0.53 7.21 16.07
N ASP A 46 1.51 6.34 15.90
CA ASP A 46 2.84 6.50 16.49
C ASP A 46 3.72 7.47 15.68
N HIS A 47 3.43 7.64 14.40
CA HIS A 47 4.22 8.48 13.46
C HIS A 47 3.54 9.81 13.10
N VAL A 48 2.28 10.00 13.47
CA VAL A 48 1.64 11.32 13.39
C VAL A 48 2.38 12.25 14.35
N GLY A 49 2.92 13.35 13.81
CA GLY A 49 3.56 14.36 14.64
C GLY A 49 2.54 15.05 15.56
N GLU A 50 2.99 16.07 16.30
CA GLU A 50 2.13 16.80 17.25
C GLU A 50 0.83 17.38 16.65
N ARG A 51 0.75 17.54 15.32
CA ARG A 51 -0.38 18.16 14.63
C ARG A 51 -0.90 17.40 13.41
N HIS A 52 -0.02 16.77 12.65
CA HIS A 52 -0.35 16.07 11.41
C HIS A 52 0.75 15.06 11.06
N LEU A 53 0.42 14.11 10.18
CA LEU A 53 1.39 13.20 9.59
C LEU A 53 2.30 13.99 8.64
N PRO A 54 3.63 13.79 8.67
CA PRO A 54 4.53 14.42 7.70
C PRO A 54 4.12 14.12 6.25
N SER A 55 4.49 15.02 5.33
CA SER A 55 4.24 14.81 3.89
C SER A 55 4.98 13.57 3.38
N GLY A 56 4.29 12.72 2.62
CA GLY A 56 4.82 11.51 2.01
C GLY A 56 3.83 10.90 1.01
N SER A 57 4.17 9.74 0.48
CA SER A 57 3.22 8.93 -0.31
C SER A 57 2.03 8.53 0.56
N PRO A 58 0.79 8.53 0.04
CA PRO A 58 -0.34 7.99 0.77
C PRO A 58 -0.12 6.53 1.13
N ASP A 59 -0.53 6.14 2.34
CA ASP A 59 -0.55 4.75 2.77
C ASP A 59 -1.90 4.10 2.50
N LEU A 60 -1.90 2.82 2.13
CA LEU A 60 -3.09 1.99 2.13
C LEU A 60 -3.30 1.52 3.57
N ILE A 61 -4.36 1.98 4.21
CA ILE A 61 -4.55 1.75 5.64
C ILE A 61 -5.37 0.47 5.87
N VAL A 62 -4.82 -0.46 6.64
CA VAL A 62 -5.49 -1.69 7.08
C VAL A 62 -5.54 -1.78 8.60
N LYS A 63 -6.46 -2.59 9.12
CA LYS A 63 -6.55 -2.82 10.57
C LYS A 63 -5.33 -3.59 11.11
N GLU A 64 -4.87 -4.59 10.37
CA GLU A 64 -3.73 -5.44 10.69
C GLU A 64 -3.04 -5.88 9.40
N LEU A 65 -1.72 -6.10 9.43
CA LEU A 65 -0.95 -6.62 8.29
C LEU A 65 -1.21 -8.11 8.07
N GLN A 66 -2.40 -8.43 7.55
CA GLN A 66 -2.83 -9.78 7.20
C GLN A 66 -3.19 -9.85 5.72
N ASN A 67 -2.80 -10.96 5.06
CA ASN A 67 -3.03 -11.17 3.62
C ASN A 67 -4.46 -10.83 3.18
N GLN A 68 -5.48 -11.35 3.89
CA GLN A 68 -6.88 -11.15 3.51
C GLN A 68 -7.29 -9.66 3.55
N LEU A 69 -6.87 -8.93 4.59
CA LEU A 69 -7.21 -7.51 4.74
C LEU A 69 -6.52 -6.66 3.69
N ILE A 70 -5.26 -6.99 3.37
CA ILE A 70 -4.49 -6.32 2.33
C ILE A 70 -5.10 -6.60 0.96
N GLU A 71 -5.45 -7.85 0.66
CA GLU A 71 -6.08 -8.24 -0.60
C GLU A 71 -7.44 -7.55 -0.82
N ASP A 72 -8.27 -7.47 0.23
CA ASP A 72 -9.58 -6.84 0.14
C ASP A 72 -9.45 -5.33 -0.10
N ALA A 73 -8.55 -4.66 0.61
CA ALA A 73 -8.28 -3.25 0.40
C ALA A 73 -7.68 -2.97 -0.99
N VAL A 74 -6.74 -3.78 -1.46
CA VAL A 74 -6.14 -3.63 -2.80
C VAL A 74 -7.19 -3.82 -3.90
N LYS A 75 -8.13 -4.77 -3.75
CA LYS A 75 -9.25 -4.95 -4.70
C LYS A 75 -10.16 -3.73 -4.76
N GLU A 76 -10.43 -3.10 -3.62
CA GLU A 76 -11.24 -1.88 -3.57
C GLU A 76 -10.51 -0.72 -4.28
N TYR A 77 -9.23 -0.54 -4.01
CA TYR A 77 -8.41 0.52 -4.60
C TYR A 77 -8.12 0.29 -6.09
N SER A 78 -8.16 -0.96 -6.55
CA SER A 78 -8.07 -1.31 -7.98
C SER A 78 -9.39 -1.12 -8.74
N GLY A 79 -10.49 -0.79 -8.04
CA GLY A 79 -11.74 -0.33 -8.63
C GLY A 79 -11.57 0.91 -9.52
N ASP A 80 -12.62 1.27 -10.26
CA ASP A 80 -12.66 2.51 -11.07
C ASP A 80 -11.40 2.77 -11.90
N ASP A 81 -11.06 1.79 -12.74
CA ASP A 81 -9.86 1.84 -13.60
C ASP A 81 -8.55 2.06 -12.81
N ALA A 82 -8.47 1.52 -11.58
CA ALA A 82 -7.31 1.65 -10.69
C ALA A 82 -6.90 3.10 -10.42
N TYR A 83 -7.87 4.02 -10.35
CA TYR A 83 -7.62 5.44 -10.08
C TYR A 83 -6.76 5.65 -8.83
N TRP A 84 -7.11 5.03 -7.70
CA TRP A 84 -6.37 5.22 -6.45
C TRP A 84 -4.95 4.64 -6.51
N LEU A 85 -4.75 3.49 -7.15
CA LEU A 85 -3.40 2.94 -7.34
C LEU A 85 -2.51 3.87 -8.18
N ARG A 86 -3.07 4.55 -9.20
CA ARG A 86 -2.35 5.60 -9.97
C ARG A 86 -2.03 6.84 -9.13
N VAL A 87 -2.95 7.28 -8.29
CA VAL A 87 -2.71 8.42 -7.37
C VAL A 87 -1.53 8.11 -6.44
N PHE A 88 -1.47 6.89 -5.92
CA PHE A 88 -0.38 6.45 -5.05
C PHE A 88 0.96 6.45 -5.80
N SER A 89 1.01 5.92 -7.03
CA SER A 89 2.27 5.89 -7.79
C SER A 89 2.83 7.27 -8.14
N MET A 90 1.96 8.24 -8.45
CA MET A 90 2.39 9.62 -8.74
C MET A 90 3.06 10.29 -7.53
N SER A 91 2.78 9.81 -6.31
CA SER A 91 3.31 10.40 -5.07
C SER A 91 4.74 9.95 -4.71
N TYR A 92 5.20 8.82 -5.28
CA TYR A 92 6.57 8.32 -5.03
C TYR A 92 7.65 9.12 -5.77
N GLY A 93 7.25 10.06 -6.64
CA GLY A 93 8.16 10.72 -7.57
C GLY A 93 8.54 9.74 -8.68
N ASP A 94 8.11 10.03 -9.91
CA ASP A 94 8.50 9.23 -11.07
C ASP A 94 10.02 9.20 -11.21
N GLU A 95 10.65 8.11 -10.77
CA GLU A 95 11.83 7.48 -11.35
C GLU A 95 12.04 6.10 -10.70
N VAL A 96 11.31 5.09 -11.19
CA VAL A 96 11.78 3.71 -11.15
C VAL A 96 12.31 3.42 -12.55
N PRO A 97 13.63 3.45 -12.79
CA PRO A 97 14.20 3.11 -14.08
C PRO A 97 13.87 1.66 -14.44
N ASP A 98 13.68 1.41 -15.74
CA ASP A 98 13.57 0.08 -16.34
C ASP A 98 14.75 -0.85 -15.96
#